data_AF-B1ZXY9-F1
#
_entry.id   AF-B1ZXY9-F1
#
_cell.length_a   1.000
_cell.length_b   1.000
_cell.length_c   1.000
_cell.angle_alpha   90.00
_cell.angle_beta   90.00
_cell.angle_gamma   90.00
#
_symmetry.space_group_name_H-M   'P 1'
#
loop_
_entity.id
_entity.type
_entity.pdbx_description
1 polymer ?
#
loop_
_entity_poly.entity_id
_entity_poly.type
_entity_poly.pdbx_seq_one_letter_code
_entity_poly.pdbx_strand_id
1 'polypeptide(L)'
;MSSNPPNPLQQLVQWLVANTRFPASRLDAKSEAMLCMARLAEAEEAAAGDRFLIQRRDGAKDAALRAHTLRRSLVHFKCDNSAKV
;
A
#
# COMPACT_ATOMS: atom_id res chain seq x y z
N MET A 1 -26.99 -17.89 10.91
CA MET A 1 -26.12 -17.51 12.04
C MET A 1 -24.75 -17.22 11.47
N SER A 2 -24.37 -15.96 11.32
CA SER A 2 -23.07 -15.59 10.74
C SER A 2 -21.98 -15.86 11.77
N SER A 3 -21.26 -16.97 11.63
CA SER A 3 -20.03 -17.20 12.40
C SER A 3 -18.98 -16.23 11.87
N ASN A 4 -18.73 -15.15 12.61
CA ASN A 4 -17.62 -14.25 12.32
C ASN A 4 -16.33 -15.09 12.32
N PRO A 5 -15.45 -14.98 11.32
CA PRO A 5 -14.20 -15.73 11.33
C PRO A 5 -13.44 -15.42 12.62
N PRO A 6 -12.91 -16.43 13.33
CA PRO A 6 -12.27 -16.21 14.61
C PRO A 6 -11.07 -15.29 14.40
N ASN A 7 -10.93 -14.27 15.25
CA ASN A 7 -9.86 -13.28 15.14
C ASN A 7 -8.50 -13.99 15.04
N PRO A 8 -7.69 -13.73 13.99
CA PRO A 8 -6.44 -14.45 13.75
C PRO A 8 -5.44 -14.28 14.91
N LEU A 9 -5.43 -13.11 15.56
CA LEU A 9 -4.59 -12.88 16.74
C LEU A 9 -5.05 -13.71 17.92
N GLN A 10 -6.36 -13.87 18.10
CA GLN A 10 -6.92 -14.69 19.17
C GLN A 10 -6.55 -16.17 18.97
N GLN A 11 -6.62 -16.67 17.74
CA GLN A 11 -6.20 -18.05 17.42
C GLN A 11 -4.70 -18.25 17.68
N LEU A 12 -3.86 -17.29 17.26
CA LEU A 12 -2.42 -17.32 17.50
C LEU A 12 -2.10 -17.35 19.00
N VAL A 13 -2.72 -16.47 19.79
CA VAL A 13 -2.50 -16.42 21.24
C VAL A 13 -2.95 -17.72 21.90
N GLN A 14 -4.10 -18.27 21.54
CA GLN A 14 -4.56 -19.56 22.06
C GLN A 14 -3.57 -20.69 21.74
N TRP A 15 -3.06 -20.72 20.50
CA TRP A 15 -2.05 -21.68 20.10
C TRP A 15 -0.75 -21.51 20.88
N LEU A 16 -0.28 -20.28 21.09
CA LEU A 16 0.92 -19.99 21.87
C LEU A 16 0.76 -20.39 23.34
N VAL A 17 -0.40 -20.13 23.95
CA VAL A 17 -0.70 -20.58 25.32
C VAL A 17 -0.64 -22.10 25.40
N ALA A 18 -1.25 -22.80 24.45
CA ALA A 18 -1.32 -24.26 24.44
C ALA A 18 0.05 -24.94 24.22
N ASN A 19 0.92 -24.36 23.38
CA ASN A 19 2.16 -25.00 22.94
C ASN A 19 3.43 -24.45 23.60
N THR A 20 3.39 -23.21 24.12
CA THR A 20 4.60 -22.49 24.56
C THR A 20 4.47 -21.85 25.94
N ARG A 21 3.29 -21.94 26.59
CA ARG A 21 2.94 -21.26 27.85
C ARG A 21 3.11 -19.73 27.82
N PHE A 22 3.35 -19.14 26.67
CA PHE A 22 3.32 -17.69 26.50
C PHE A 22 1.88 -17.18 26.63
N PRO A 23 1.61 -16.08 27.36
CA PRO A 23 2.57 -15.14 27.95
C PRO A 23 2.96 -15.41 29.41
N ALA A 24 2.44 -16.49 30.03
CA ALA A 24 2.74 -16.83 31.42
C ALA A 24 4.23 -17.13 31.66
N SER A 25 4.94 -17.62 30.64
CA SER A 25 6.39 -17.72 30.61
C SER A 25 6.97 -17.13 29.33
N ARG A 26 8.23 -16.70 29.40
CA ARG A 26 9.00 -16.29 28.23
C ARG A 26 9.11 -17.46 27.25
N LEU A 27 9.10 -17.16 25.96
CA LEU A 27 9.38 -18.15 24.93
C LEU A 27 10.81 -18.68 25.06
N ASP A 28 11.00 -19.93 24.63
CA ASP A 28 12.34 -20.46 24.45
C ASP A 28 13.15 -19.60 23.47
N ALA A 29 14.45 -19.48 23.70
CA ALA A 29 15.33 -18.60 22.94
C ALA A 29 15.30 -18.92 21.43
N LYS A 30 15.15 -20.19 21.03
CA LYS A 30 15.06 -20.57 19.62
C LYS A 30 13.76 -20.11 18.99
N SER A 31 12.64 -20.32 19.68
CA SER A 31 11.31 -19.90 19.20
C SER A 31 11.21 -18.38 19.07
N GLU A 32 11.77 -17.65 20.02
CA GLU A 32 11.87 -16.20 19.97
C GLU A 32 12.72 -15.72 18.80
N ALA A 33 13.90 -16.32 18.58
CA ALA A 33 14.75 -16.00 17.44
C ALA A 33 14.03 -16.24 16.10
N MET A 34 13.29 -17.35 15.97
CA MET A 34 12.50 -17.64 14.78
C MET A 34 11.39 -16.60 14.53
N LEU A 35 10.70 -16.14 15.58
CA LEU A 35 9.70 -15.07 15.45
C LEU A 35 10.34 -13.74 15.02
N CYS A 36 11.49 -13.39 15.59
CA CYS A 36 12.23 -12.20 15.17
C CYS A 36 12.65 -12.29 13.70
N MET A 37 13.17 -13.44 13.26
CA MET A 37 13.53 -13.67 11.85
C MET A 37 12.32 -13.58 10.93
N ALA A 38 11.19 -14.18 11.31
CA ALA A 38 9.95 -14.10 10.53
C ALA A 38 9.47 -12.65 10.40
N ARG A 39 9.56 -11.85 11.47
CA ARG A 39 9.19 -10.44 11.45
C ARG A 39 10.13 -9.59 10.60
N LEU A 40 11.43 -9.88 10.63
CA LEU A 40 12.41 -9.23 9.76
C LEU A 40 12.12 -9.54 8.28
N ALA A 41 11.86 -10.80 7.94
CA ALA A 41 11.50 -11.20 6.58
C ALA A 41 10.22 -10.50 6.09
N GLU A 42 9.18 -10.43 6.92
CA GLU A 42 7.94 -9.71 6.59
C GLU A 42 8.19 -8.21 6.32
N ALA A 43 9.06 -7.58 7.11
CA ALA A 43 9.42 -6.18 6.91
C ALA A 43 10.21 -5.96 5.61
N GLU A 44 11.12 -6.88 5.25
CA GLU A 44 11.87 -6.83 4.00
C GLU A 44 10.97 -7.00 2.77
N GLU A 45 9.99 -7.90 2.83
CA GLU A 45 8.99 -8.11 1.77
C GLU A 45 8.06 -6.90 1.62
N ALA A 46 7.60 -6.31 2.73
CA ALA A 46 6.82 -5.08 2.68
C ALA A 46 7.61 -3.93 2.03
N ALA A 47 8.89 -3.78 2.39
CA ALA A 47 9.78 -2.82 1.76
C ALA A 47 10.07 -3.16 0.29
N ALA A 48 10.06 -4.43 -0.12
CA ALA A 48 10.12 -4.83 -1.52
C ALA A 48 8.87 -4.37 -2.29
N GLY A 49 7.68 -4.55 -1.72
CA GLY A 49 6.42 -4.06 -2.28
C GLY A 49 6.43 -2.56 -2.55
N ASP A 50 6.94 -1.77 -1.60
CA ASP A 50 7.05 -0.31 -1.73
C ASP A 50 8.08 0.12 -2.79
N ARG A 51 9.19 -0.62 -2.95
CA ARG A 51 10.24 -0.32 -3.95
C ARG A 51 9.75 -0.45 -5.38
N PHE A 52 8.84 -1.37 -5.66
CA PHE A 52 8.29 -1.59 -7.00
C PHE A 52 6.95 -0.88 -7.24
N LEU A 53 6.60 0.09 -6.38
CA LEU A 53 5.38 0.88 -6.54
C LEU A 53 5.53 1.85 -7.72
N ILE A 54 5.32 1.36 -8.94
CA ILE A 54 5.18 2.21 -10.11
C ILE A 54 3.99 3.13 -9.85
N GLN A 55 4.26 4.43 -9.69
CA GLN A 55 3.22 5.43 -9.45
C GLN A 55 2.32 5.53 -10.68
N ARG A 56 1.21 4.78 -10.67
CA ARG A 56 0.31 4.63 -11.84
C ARG A 56 -0.34 5.93 -12.27
N ARG A 57 -0.47 6.91 -11.37
CA ARG A 57 -1.18 8.16 -11.63
C ARG A 57 -0.53 9.31 -10.86
N ASP A 58 -0.16 10.35 -11.58
CA ASP A 58 0.39 11.58 -11.03
C ASP A 58 -0.57 12.73 -11.41
N GLY A 59 -1.43 13.10 -10.46
CA GLY A 59 -2.46 14.11 -10.67
C GLY A 59 -1.89 15.48 -11.03
N ALA A 60 -0.66 15.78 -10.60
CA ALA A 60 0.01 17.03 -10.95
C ALA A 60 0.45 17.02 -12.41
N LYS A 61 1.03 15.91 -12.89
CA LYS A 61 1.35 15.73 -14.32
C LYS A 61 0.09 15.75 -15.19
N ASP A 62 -0.98 15.05 -14.79
CA ASP A 62 -2.25 15.02 -15.52
C ASP A 62 -2.91 16.41 -15.59
N ALA A 63 -2.83 17.20 -14.52
CA ALA A 63 -3.32 18.58 -14.49
C ALA A 63 -2.49 19.50 -15.37
N ALA A 64 -1.15 19.38 -15.31
CA ALA A 64 -0.24 20.15 -16.17
C ALA A 64 -0.47 19.86 -17.65
N LEU A 65 -0.69 18.59 -18.02
CA LEU A 65 -0.96 18.16 -19.39
C LEU A 65 -2.29 18.74 -19.91
N ARG A 66 -3.34 18.72 -19.08
CA ARG A 66 -4.64 19.36 -19.39
C ARG A 66 -4.53 20.87 -19.54
N ALA A 67 -3.76 21.55 -18.69
CA ALA A 67 -3.54 22.99 -18.79
C ALA A 67 -2.77 23.35 -20.08
N HIS A 68 -1.77 22.54 -20.45
CA HIS A 68 -1.02 22.74 -21.68
C HIS A 68 -1.87 22.56 -22.94
N THR A 69 -2.71 21.52 -23.01
CA THR A 69 -3.62 21.30 -24.13
C THR A 69 -4.66 22.42 -24.24
N LEU A 70 -5.20 22.91 -23.12
CA LEU A 70 -6.12 24.04 -23.09
C LEU A 70 -5.49 25.34 -23.58
N ARG A 71 -4.23 25.63 -23.22
CA ARG A 71 -3.54 26.82 -23.76
C ARG A 71 -3.35 26.73 -25.27
N ARG A 72 -3.10 25.54 -25.80
CA ARG A 72 -2.86 25.30 -27.22
C ARG A 72 -4.14 25.42 -28.06
N SER A 73 -5.30 25.08 -27.52
CA SER A 73 -6.58 25.30 -28.22
C SER A 73 -6.94 26.79 -28.35
N LEU A 74 -6.54 27.62 -27.38
CA LEU A 74 -6.79 29.07 -27.40
C LEU A 74 -5.95 29.83 -28.44
N VAL A 75 -4.82 29.29 -28.88
CA VAL A 75 -3.97 29.91 -29.91
C VAL A 75 -4.65 29.93 -31.28
N HIS A 76 -5.49 28.93 -31.58
CA HIS A 76 -6.25 28.86 -32.83
C HIS A 76 -7.51 29.73 -32.82
N PHE A 77 -7.97 30.21 -31.66
CA PHE A 77 -9.18 31.04 -31.54
C PHE A 77 -8.99 32.45 -32.11
N LYS A 78 -7.77 33.01 -32.08
CA LYS A 78 -7.51 34.38 -32.56
C LYS A 78 -7.48 34.52 -34.09
N CYS A 79 -7.42 33.40 -34.82
CA CYS A 79 -7.37 33.39 -36.29
C CYS A 79 -8.72 33.04 -36.93
N ASP A 80 -9.83 33.12 -36.18
CA ASP A 80 -11.15 33.00 -36.76
C ASP A 80 -11.49 34.27 -37.57
N ASN A 81 -11.06 34.27 -38.83
CA ASN A 81 -11.39 35.30 -39.82
C ASN A 81 -12.85 35.19 -40.30
N SER A 82 -13.69 34.30 -39.74
CA SER A 82 -15.11 34.24 -40.11
C SER A 82 -15.89 35.51 -39.73
N ALA A 83 -15.35 36.33 -38.83
CA ALA A 83 -15.86 37.67 -38.52
C ALA A 83 -15.26 38.79 -39.40
N LYS A 84 -14.43 38.47 -40.40
CA LYS A 84 -13.94 39.39 -41.43
C LYS A 84 -14.61 39.17 -42.78
N VAL A 85 -15.95 39.21 -42.82
CA VAL A 85 -16.75 39.59 -44.01
C VAL A 85 -18.01 40.28 -43.51
#